data_AF-A0A1Q4XI06-F1
#
_entry.id   AF-A0A1Q4XI06-F1
#
_cell.length_a   1.000
_cell.length_b   1.000
_cell.length_c   1.000
_cell.angle_alpha   90.00
_cell.angle_beta   90.00
_cell.angle_gamma   90.00
#
_symmetry.space_group_name_H-M   'P 1'
#
loop_
_entity.id
_entity.type
_entity.pdbx_description
1 polymer ?
#
loop_
_entity_poly.entity_id
_entity_poly.type
_entity_poly.pdbx_seq_one_letter_code
_entity_poly.pdbx_strand_id
1 'polypeptide(L)'
;MFRIVISRLTDDGLRITPERRSTAMSVDEAVRAVEEHLPTADTAALGSDAVQSSVNRVNDFRHDVSTADGGRYRVVIAPMM
;
A
#
# COMPACT_ATOMS: atom_id res chain seq x y z
N MET A 1 -8.61 11.29 -6.28
CA MET A 1 -7.43 11.49 -5.41
C MET A 1 -7.44 10.42 -4.33
N PHE A 2 -6.27 9.91 -3.99
CA PHE A 2 -6.07 8.78 -3.10
C PHE A 2 -5.04 9.13 -2.03
N ARG A 3 -5.29 8.69 -0.79
CA ARG A 3 -4.29 8.66 0.27
C ARG A 3 -3.58 7.32 0.27
N ILE A 4 -2.29 7.35 0.50
CA ILE A 4 -1.40 6.18 0.58
C ILE A 4 -0.80 6.19 1.99
N VAL A 5 -0.92 5.07 2.70
CA VAL A 5 -0.28 4.86 3.99
C VAL A 5 0.51 3.57 3.94
N ILE A 6 1.80 3.66 4.25
CA ILE A 6 2.71 2.52 4.34
C ILE A 6 3.15 2.44 5.79
N SER A 7 2.91 1.29 6.42
CA SER A 7 3.27 1.04 7.81
C SER A 7 4.12 -0.20 7.90
N ARG A 8 5.21 -0.13 8.66
CA ARG A 8 6.02 -1.30 8.98
C ARG A 8 5.30 -2.18 9.98
N LEU A 9 5.31 -3.48 9.71
CA LEU A 9 4.78 -4.52 10.58
C LEU A 9 5.96 -5.18 11.31
N THR A 10 5.95 -5.13 12.63
CA THR A 10 6.90 -5.83 13.49
C THR A 10 6.17 -6.72 14.49
N ASP A 11 6.89 -7.57 15.21
CA ASP A 11 6.32 -8.52 16.17
C ASP A 11 5.21 -9.38 15.52
N ASP A 12 5.49 -9.95 14.34
CA ASP A 12 4.53 -10.72 13.53
C ASP A 12 3.23 -10.00 13.18
N GLY A 13 3.28 -8.67 13.07
CA GLY A 13 2.12 -7.83 12.72
C GLY A 13 1.33 -7.35 13.94
N LEU A 14 1.76 -7.68 15.16
CA LEU A 14 1.19 -7.16 16.39
C LEU A 14 1.51 -5.67 16.60
N ARG A 15 2.65 -5.21 16.07
CA ARG A 15 3.05 -3.81 16.11
C ARG A 15 3.03 -3.21 14.70
N ILE A 16 2.28 -2.11 14.57
CA ILE A 16 2.15 -1.35 13.33
C ILE A 16 2.77 0.02 13.56
N THR A 17 3.83 0.32 12.83
CA THR A 17 4.53 1.61 12.90
C THR A 17 4.34 2.37 11.58
N PRO A 18 3.68 3.53 11.57
CA PRO A 18 3.57 4.33 10.36
C PRO A 18 4.94 4.74 9.85
N GLU A 19 5.21 4.52 8.57
CA GLU A 19 6.50 4.85 7.95
C GLU A 19 6.35 5.96 6.92
N ARG A 20 5.33 5.88 6.07
CA ARG A 20 5.09 6.88 5.03
C ARG A 20 3.61 7.18 4.85
N ARG A 21 3.34 8.44 4.55
CA ARG A 21 2.04 8.93 4.08
C ARG A 21 2.27 9.74 2.82
N SER A 22 1.46 9.51 1.80
CA SER A 22 1.50 10.23 0.54
C SER A 22 0.10 10.36 -0.05
N THR A 23 -0.01 11.11 -1.13
CA THR A 23 -1.24 11.24 -1.92
C THR A 23 -0.94 11.02 -3.39
N ALA A 24 -1.93 10.56 -4.14
CA ALA A 24 -1.86 10.36 -5.59
C ALA A 24 -3.17 10.81 -6.24
N MET A 25 -3.11 11.26 -7.50
CA MET A 25 -4.28 11.69 -8.26
C MET A 25 -5.04 10.50 -8.86
N SER A 26 -4.33 9.42 -9.22
CA SER A 26 -4.88 8.18 -9.75
C SER A 26 -4.44 6.94 -8.97
N VAL A 27 -5.06 5.79 -9.25
CA VAL A 27 -4.62 4.50 -8.72
C VAL A 27 -3.23 4.13 -9.26
N ASP A 28 -2.96 4.34 -10.54
CA ASP A 28 -1.65 4.04 -11.14
C ASP A 28 -0.51 4.82 -10.47
N GLU A 29 -0.74 6.09 -10.17
CA GLU A 29 0.21 6.91 -9.44
C GLU A 29 0.38 6.42 -8.00
N ALA A 30 -0.71 5.93 -7.37
CA ALA A 30 -0.64 5.36 -6.03
C ALA A 30 0.20 4.07 -6.00
N VAL A 31 0.00 3.18 -6.97
CA VAL A 31 0.76 1.94 -7.11
C VAL A 31 2.24 2.26 -7.36
N ARG A 32 2.53 3.15 -8.30
CA ARG A 32 3.91 3.60 -8.59
C ARG A 32 4.60 4.18 -7.35
N ALA A 33 3.91 5.01 -6.57
CA ALA A 33 4.47 5.60 -5.36
C ALA A 33 4.80 4.53 -4.29
N VAL A 34 4.08 3.41 -4.26
CA VAL A 34 4.41 2.27 -3.38
C VAL A 34 5.64 1.53 -3.89
N GLU A 35 5.72 1.25 -5.20
CA GLU A 35 6.87 0.58 -5.82
C GLU A 35 8.16 1.39 -5.68
N GLU A 36 8.09 2.72 -5.82
CA GLU A 36 9.24 3.62 -5.60
C GLU A 36 9.71 3.61 -4.15
N HIS A 37 8.81 3.42 -3.19
CA HIS A 37 9.17 3.39 -1.78
C HIS A 37 9.66 2.02 -1.30
N LEU A 38 9.08 0.94 -1.84
CA LEU A 38 9.36 -0.45 -1.50
C LEU A 38 9.81 -1.22 -2.75
N PRO A 39 10.96 -0.86 -3.36
CA PRO A 39 11.39 -1.41 -4.66
C PRO A 39 11.71 -2.91 -4.61
N THR A 40 11.92 -3.46 -3.40
CA THR A 40 12.21 -4.89 -3.18
C THR A 40 11.00 -5.66 -2.64
N ALA A 41 9.84 -5.02 -2.52
CA ALA A 41 8.62 -5.68 -2.07
C ALA A 41 8.00 -6.49 -3.20
N ASP A 42 7.42 -7.64 -2.85
CA ASP A 42 6.49 -8.32 -3.75
C ASP A 42 5.20 -7.51 -3.85
N THR A 43 5.12 -6.68 -4.90
CA THR A 43 3.98 -5.83 -5.20
C THR A 43 3.03 -6.47 -6.22
N ALA A 44 3.16 -7.78 -6.53
CA ALA A 44 2.33 -8.44 -7.55
C ALA A 44 0.81 -8.30 -7.28
N ALA A 45 0.42 -8.23 -6.02
CA ALA A 45 -0.97 -8.01 -5.60
C ALA A 45 -1.44 -6.55 -5.65
N LEU A 46 -0.54 -5.59 -5.89
CA LEU A 46 -0.83 -4.15 -6.01
C LEU A 46 -1.20 -3.72 -7.44
N GLY A 47 -1.60 -4.64 -8.31
CA GLY A 47 -2.04 -4.30 -9.66
C GLY A 47 -3.18 -3.26 -9.65
N SER A 48 -3.11 -2.24 -10.50
CA SER A 48 -4.06 -1.13 -10.53
C SER A 48 -5.52 -1.58 -10.59
N ASP A 49 -5.83 -2.63 -11.35
CA ASP A 49 -7.19 -3.19 -11.44
C ASP A 49 -7.68 -3.76 -10.10
N ALA A 50 -6.80 -4.45 -9.35
CA ALA A 50 -7.13 -4.99 -8.04
C ALA A 50 -7.36 -3.87 -7.02
N VAL A 51 -6.51 -2.85 -7.04
CA VAL A 51 -6.65 -1.66 -6.20
C VAL A 51 -7.95 -0.92 -6.54
N GLN A 52 -8.20 -0.66 -7.82
CA GLN A 52 -9.40 0.03 -8.30
C GLN A 52 -10.68 -0.74 -7.96
N SER A 53 -10.68 -2.05 -8.11
CA SER A 53 -11.79 -2.93 -7.73
C SER A 53 -12.09 -2.86 -6.23
N SER A 54 -11.05 -2.91 -5.38
CA SER A 54 -11.20 -2.84 -3.93
C SER A 54 -11.74 -1.49 -3.47
N VAL A 55 -11.14 -0.39 -3.92
CA VAL A 55 -11.57 0.96 -3.51
C VAL A 55 -13.00 1.26 -3.94
N ASN A 56 -13.43 0.78 -5.11
CA ASN A 56 -14.82 0.93 -5.57
C ASN A 56 -15.82 0.13 -4.72
N ARG A 57 -15.38 -0.98 -4.11
CA ARG A 57 -16.25 -1.89 -3.36
C ARG A 57 -16.36 -1.54 -1.88
N VAL A 58 -15.23 -1.24 -1.24
CA VAL A 58 -15.14 -1.10 0.23
C VAL A 58 -14.51 0.21 0.68
N ASN A 59 -14.25 1.15 -0.24
CA ASN A 59 -13.61 2.45 0.04
C ASN A 59 -12.20 2.36 0.65
N ASP A 60 -11.54 1.21 0.56
CA ASP A 60 -10.11 1.06 0.78
C ASP A 60 -9.53 -0.14 0.02
N PHE A 61 -8.23 -0.12 -0.15
CA PHE A 61 -7.41 -1.26 -0.53
C PHE A 61 -6.36 -1.43 0.56
N ARG A 62 -6.23 -2.65 1.07
CA ARG A 62 -5.27 -3.00 2.12
C ARG A 62 -4.56 -4.29 1.74
N HIS A 63 -3.23 -4.24 1.73
CA HIS A 63 -2.43 -5.42 1.46
C HIS A 63 -1.13 -5.40 2.26
N ASP A 64 -0.72 -6.58 2.72
CA ASP A 64 0.55 -6.77 3.40
C ASP A 64 1.57 -7.28 2.39
N VAL A 65 2.70 -6.57 2.25
CA VAL A 65 3.80 -6.92 1.36
C VAL A 65 5.04 -7.27 2.16
N SER A 66 5.84 -8.17 1.61
CA SER A 66 7.15 -8.53 2.19
C SER A 66 8.26 -8.09 1.25
N THR A 67 9.33 -7.54 1.79
CA THR A 67 10.55 -7.17 1.07
C THR A 67 11.59 -8.27 1.15
N ALA A 68 12.49 -8.33 0.16
CA ALA A 68 13.54 -9.36 0.08
C ALA A 68 14.49 -9.39 1.29
N ASP A 69 14.64 -8.28 2.02
CA ASP A 69 15.43 -8.14 3.25
C ASP A 69 14.66 -8.58 4.52
N GLY A 70 13.45 -9.13 4.37
CA GLY A 70 12.62 -9.62 5.48
C GLY A 70 11.75 -8.56 6.12
N GLY A 71 11.68 -7.35 5.56
CA GLY A 71 10.72 -6.34 5.98
C GLY A 71 9.28 -6.76 5.65
N ARG A 72 8.34 -6.44 6.55
CA ARG A 72 6.91 -6.59 6.32
C ARG A 72 6.24 -5.24 6.44
N TYR A 73 5.37 -4.92 5.48
CA TYR A 73 4.71 -3.63 5.40
C TYR A 73 3.23 -3.81 5.08
N ARG A 74 2.40 -2.98 5.68
CA ARG A 74 1.00 -2.82 5.30
C ARG A 74 0.85 -1.57 4.45
N VAL A 75 0.34 -1.77 3.25
CA VAL A 75 -0.01 -0.72 2.29
C VAL A 75 -1.51 -0.50 2.36
N VAL A 76 -1.92 0.75 2.53
CA VAL A 76 -3.32 1.17 2.46
C VAL A 76 -3.45 2.26 1.41
N ILE A 77 -4.32 2.04 0.42
CA ILE A 77 -4.71 3.03 -0.58
C ILE A 77 -6.20 3.26 -0.41
N ALA A 78 -6.62 4.51 -0.22
CA ALA A 78 -8.03 4.83 -0.06
C ALA A 78 -8.40 6.13 -0.78
N PRO A 79 -9.60 6.25 -1.36
CA PRO A 79 -10.07 7.49 -1.94
C PRO A 79 -10.18 8.56 -0.84
N MET A 80 -9.85 9.79 -1.21
CA MET A 80 -10.16 10.95 -0.38
C MET A 80 -11.53 11.46 -0.82
N MET A 81 -12.52 11.37 0.07
CA MET A 81 -13.84 11.99 -0.09
C MET A 81 -13.86 13.37 0.56
#